data_AF-A0A958J265-F1
#
_entry.id   AF-A0A958J265-F1
#
_cell.length_a   1.000
_cell.length_b   1.000
_cell.length_c   1.000
_cell.angle_alpha   90.00
_cell.angle_beta   90.00
_cell.angle_gamma   90.00
#
_symmetry.space_group_name_H-M   'P 1'
#
loop_
_entity.id
_entity.type
_entity.pdbx_description
1 polymer ?
#
loop_
_entity_poly.entity_id
_entity_poly.type
_entity_poly.pdbx_seq_one_letter_code
_entity_poly.pdbx_strand_id
1 'polypeptide(L)'
;MFINEIHYDNDGTDIGEGVEIAGPAGTDLSGWQIVLYNGATGASYGTINLSGVIADQDNGFGTLAFFRAGIQNGDPDGLALVDD
;
A
#
# COMPACT_ATOMS: atom_id res chain seq x y z
N MET A 1 8.35 -6.22 -7.24
CA MET A 1 7.22 -5.59 -6.57
C MET A 1 7.64 -4.24 -6.05
N PHE A 2 6.82 -3.20 -6.25
CA PHE A 2 7.06 -1.89 -5.66
C PHE A 2 5.73 -1.17 -5.40
N ILE A 3 5.78 -0.15 -4.55
CA ILE A 3 4.66 0.78 -4.32
C ILE A 3 4.65 1.79 -5.46
N ASN A 4 3.59 1.77 -6.26
CA ASN A 4 3.42 2.63 -7.43
C ASN A 4 2.81 3.98 -7.08
N GLU A 5 1.82 3.98 -6.19
CA GLU A 5 1.11 5.18 -5.75
C GLU A 5 0.81 5.10 -4.25
N ILE A 6 0.84 6.25 -3.59
CA ILE A 6 0.35 6.43 -2.23
C ILE A 6 -0.59 7.63 -2.25
N HIS A 7 -1.83 7.42 -1.81
CA HIS A 7 -2.80 8.46 -1.56
C HIS A 7 -3.05 8.53 -0.05
N TYR A 8 -2.65 9.65 0.56
CA TYR A 8 -2.76 9.90 1.99
C TYR A 8 -3.31 11.30 2.23
N ASP A 9 -4.00 11.47 3.36
CA ASP A 9 -4.42 12.76 3.91
C ASP A 9 -5.21 13.62 2.91
N ASN A 10 -6.49 13.27 2.75
CA ASN A 10 -7.38 14.11 1.95
C ASN A 10 -7.69 15.42 2.66
N ASP A 11 -7.75 16.52 1.91
CA ASP A 11 -8.45 17.72 2.37
C ASP A 11 -9.93 17.39 2.64
N GLY A 12 -10.35 17.43 3.92
CA GLY A 12 -11.75 17.23 4.33
C GLY A 12 -12.01 15.87 4.98
N THR A 13 -12.90 15.06 4.39
CA THR A 13 -13.16 13.69 4.87
C THR A 13 -12.31 12.72 4.05
N ASP A 14 -11.58 11.84 4.72
CA ASP A 14 -10.72 10.83 4.10
C ASP A 14 -11.51 9.95 3.13
N ILE A 15 -11.27 10.11 1.82
CA ILE A 15 -11.92 9.31 0.76
C ILE A 15 -10.85 8.79 -0.20
N GLY A 16 -10.75 7.46 -0.30
CA GLY A 16 -9.86 6.83 -1.29
C GLY A 16 -8.39 6.86 -0.91
N GLU A 17 -8.05 7.09 0.36
CA GLU A 17 -6.71 6.83 0.88
C GLU A 17 -6.33 5.37 0.68
N GLY A 18 -5.08 5.13 0.28
CA GLY A 18 -4.63 3.80 -0.07
C GLY A 18 -3.25 3.76 -0.69
N VAL A 19 -2.86 2.55 -1.05
CA VAL A 19 -1.58 2.23 -1.67
C VAL A 19 -1.86 1.40 -2.92
N GLU A 20 -1.20 1.75 -4.02
CA GLU A 20 -1.18 0.93 -5.23
C GLU A 20 0.14 0.17 -5.34
N ILE A 21 0.04 -1.11 -5.67
CA ILE A 21 1.17 -2.01 -5.81
C ILE A 21 1.32 -2.40 -7.27
N ALA A 22 2.52 -2.23 -7.82
CA ALA A 22 2.85 -2.62 -9.19
C ALA A 22 3.83 -3.80 -9.22
N GLY A 23 3.63 -4.68 -10.21
CA GLY A 23 4.43 -5.88 -10.37
C GLY A 23 4.16 -6.65 -11.65
N PRO A 24 4.90 -7.74 -11.86
CA PRO A 24 4.66 -8.65 -12.99
C PRO A 24 3.24 -9.23 -12.93
N ALA A 25 2.59 -9.32 -14.09
CA ALA A 25 1.30 -9.97 -14.24
C ALA A 25 1.37 -11.43 -13.79
N GLY A 26 0.30 -11.91 -13.15
CA GLY A 26 0.24 -13.25 -12.57
C GLY A 26 0.85 -13.37 -11.16
N THR A 27 1.42 -12.29 -10.61
CA THR A 27 1.90 -12.29 -9.21
C THR A 27 0.71 -12.33 -8.26
N ASP A 28 0.64 -13.37 -7.40
CA ASP A 28 -0.32 -13.46 -6.30
C ASP A 28 0.24 -12.74 -5.07
N LEU A 29 -0.53 -11.79 -4.53
CA LEU A 29 -0.16 -11.00 -3.35
C LEU A 29 -0.66 -11.63 -2.03
N SER A 30 -1.20 -12.84 -2.07
CA SER A 30 -1.55 -13.57 -0.86
C SER A 30 -0.33 -13.75 0.04
N GLY A 31 -0.43 -13.28 1.29
CA GLY A 31 0.68 -13.30 2.27
C GLY A 31 1.50 -12.01 2.32
N TRP A 32 1.39 -11.15 1.30
CA TRP A 32 2.01 -9.84 1.32
C TRP A 32 1.23 -8.86 2.18
N GLN A 33 1.94 -7.83 2.68
CA GLN A 33 1.37 -6.84 3.58
C GLN A 33 1.98 -5.45 3.35
N ILE A 34 1.17 -4.42 3.57
CA ILE A 34 1.67 -3.06 3.81
C ILE A 34 1.63 -2.80 5.32
N VAL A 35 2.79 -2.51 5.91
CA VAL A 35 2.91 -2.12 7.32
C VAL A 35 3.10 -0.63 7.40
N LEU A 36 2.32 0.03 8.25
CA LEU A 36 2.35 1.47 8.45
C LEU A 36 3.05 1.82 9.75
N TYR A 37 3.95 2.80 9.71
CA TYR A 37 4.80 3.21 10.82
C TYR A 37 4.55 4.65 11.21
N ASN A 38 4.43 4.87 12.53
CA ASN A 38 4.41 6.20 13.10
C ASN A 38 5.86 6.65 13.34
N GLY A 39 6.27 7.72 12.65
CA GLY A 39 7.63 8.23 12.64
C GLY A 39 8.12 8.77 13.96
N ALA A 40 7.22 9.33 14.77
CA ALA A 40 7.56 9.88 16.07
C ALA A 40 7.90 8.79 17.10
N THR A 41 7.29 7.60 16.98
CA THR A 41 7.46 6.49 17.92
C THR A 41 8.28 5.33 17.38
N GLY A 42 8.41 5.22 16.05
CA GLY A 42 8.97 4.05 15.36
C GLY A 42 8.09 2.80 15.43
N ALA A 43 6.90 2.88 16.03
CA ALA A 43 5.99 1.76 16.15
C ALA A 43 5.16 1.58 14.89
N SER A 44 4.81 0.33 14.55
CA SER A 44 3.75 0.09 13.58
C SER A 44 2.39 0.42 14.21
N TYR A 45 1.50 1.02 13.42
CA TYR A 45 0.15 1.38 13.87
C TYR A 45 -0.96 0.72 13.05
N GLY A 46 -0.59 -0.03 12.00
CA GLY A 46 -1.55 -0.78 11.21
C GLY A 46 -0.88 -1.61 10.13
N THR A 47 -1.63 -2.61 9.68
CA THR A 47 -1.27 -3.45 8.54
C THR A 47 -2.44 -3.53 7.57
N ILE A 48 -2.16 -3.49 6.27
CA ILE A 48 -3.08 -3.83 5.20
C ILE A 48 -2.63 -5.17 4.63
N ASN A 49 -3.40 -6.22 4.87
CA ASN A 49 -3.14 -7.53 4.25
C ASN A 49 -3.52 -7.45 2.78
N LEU A 50 -2.60 -7.85 1.91
CA LEU A 50 -2.80 -7.85 0.47
C LEU A 50 -3.40 -9.19 0.03
N SER A 51 -4.09 -9.15 -1.11
CA SER A 51 -4.60 -10.33 -1.76
C SER A 51 -4.92 -10.00 -3.22
N GLY A 52 -5.08 -11.05 -4.02
CA GLY A 52 -5.39 -10.92 -5.45
C GLY A 52 -4.17 -11.10 -6.33
N VAL A 53 -4.43 -11.33 -7.61
CA VAL A 53 -3.42 -11.58 -8.62
C VAL A 53 -3.34 -10.36 -9.53
N ILE A 54 -2.12 -9.84 -9.72
CA ILE A 54 -1.89 -8.69 -10.59
C ILE A 54 -2.24 -9.08 -12.04
N ALA A 55 -3.15 -8.33 -12.65
CA ALA A 55 -3.53 -8.53 -14.04
C ALA A 55 -2.46 -7.99 -15.00
N ASP A 56 -2.42 -8.51 -16.23
CA ASP A 56 -1.65 -7.90 -17.31
C ASP A 56 -2.41 -6.68 -17.83
N GLN A 57 -1.97 -5.49 -17.42
CA GLN A 57 -2.52 -4.21 -17.88
C GLN A 57 -1.71 -3.66 -19.06
N ASP A 58 -0.39 -3.86 -19.06
CA ASP A 58 0.48 -3.54 -20.17
C ASP A 58 1.81 -4.33 -20.10
N ASN A 59 2.22 -4.90 -21.24
CA ASN A 59 3.52 -5.54 -21.45
C ASN A 59 3.97 -6.54 -20.35
N GLY A 60 3.04 -7.31 -19.77
CA GLY A 60 3.33 -8.30 -18.73
C GLY A 60 3.40 -7.72 -17.31
N PHE A 61 2.90 -6.51 -17.10
CA PHE A 61 2.84 -5.83 -15.80
C PHE A 61 1.45 -5.28 -15.52
N GLY A 62 1.17 -5.02 -14.25
CA GLY A 62 -0.02 -4.27 -13.85
C GLY A 62 0.01 -3.86 -12.40
N THR A 63 -1.15 -3.40 -11.91
CA THR A 63 -1.33 -2.85 -10.58
C THR A 63 -2.53 -3.44 -9.83
N LEU A 64 -2.48 -3.36 -8.50
CA LEU A 64 -3.62 -3.56 -7.60
C LEU A 64 -3.63 -2.47 -6.52
N ALA A 65 -4.79 -1.86 -6.30
CA ALA A 65 -5.00 -0.81 -5.32
C ALA A 65 -5.64 -1.33 -4.03
N PHE A 66 -5.15 -0.85 -2.88
CA PHE A 66 -5.59 -1.24 -1.55
C PHE A 66 -5.94 0.00 -0.73
N PHE A 67 -7.22 0.13 -0.37
CA PHE A 67 -7.72 1.32 0.33
C PHE A 67 -7.75 1.14 1.84
N ARG A 68 -7.30 2.17 2.56
CA ARG A 68 -7.35 2.25 4.03
C ARG A 68 -7.37 3.72 4.44
N ALA A 69 -8.38 4.10 5.23
CA ALA A 69 -8.44 5.43 5.84
C ALA A 69 -7.48 5.58 7.03
N GLY A 70 -7.09 6.83 7.33
CA GLY A 70 -6.18 7.19 8.40
C GLY A 70 -4.74 6.74 8.12
N ILE A 71 -4.26 6.88 6.88
CA ILE A 71 -2.82 6.77 6.59
C ILE A 71 -2.15 8.08 7.04
N GLN A 72 -1.32 7.99 8.08
CA GLN A 72 -0.58 9.13 8.62
C GLN A 72 0.50 9.61 7.65
N ASN A 73 0.69 10.94 7.58
CA ASN A 73 1.70 11.61 6.75
C ASN A 73 2.59 12.60 7.54
N GLY A 74 2.63 12.49 8.87
CA GLY A 74 3.44 13.39 9.68
C GLY A 74 4.93 13.20 9.39
N ASP A 75 5.75 14.19 9.68
CA ASP A 75 7.21 14.03 9.60
C ASP A 75 7.74 13.30 10.87
N PRO A 76 8.30 12.08 10.83
CA PRO A 76 8.60 11.21 9.67
C PRO A 76 7.85 9.84 9.66
N ASP A 77 6.54 9.82 9.47
CA ASP A 77 5.72 8.63 9.24
C ASP A 77 6.12 7.91 7.94
N GLY A 78 5.82 6.61 7.85
CA GLY A 78 6.21 5.82 6.70
C GLY A 78 5.42 4.52 6.53
N LEU A 79 5.74 3.78 5.48
CA LEU A 79 5.16 2.49 5.19
C LEU A 79 6.17 1.54 4.55
N ALA A 80 5.94 0.23 4.68
CA ALA A 80 6.76 -0.82 4.10
C ALA A 80 5.89 -1.85 3.39
N LEU A 81 6.32 -2.29 2.21
CA LEU A 81 5.83 -3.50 1.56
C LEU A 81 6.64 -4.70 2.05
N VAL A 82 5.97 -5.67 2.64
CA VAL A 82 6.58 -6.83 3.30
C VAL A 82 6.01 -8.12 2.69
N ASP A 83 6.90 -9.08 2.44
CA ASP A 83 6.62 -10.44 2.00
C ASP A 83 7.22 -11.40 3.05
N ASP A 84 6.40 -12.29 3.61
CA ASP A 84 6.78 -13.22 4.68
C ASP A 84 6.97 -14.66 4.17
#